data_AF-A0A453H5U9-F1
#
_entry.id   AF-A0A453H5U9-F1
#
_cell.length_a   1.000
_cell.length_b   1.000
_cell.length_c   1.000
_cell.angle_alpha   90.00
_cell.angle_beta   90.00
_cell.angle_gamma   90.00
#
_symmetry.space_group_name_H-M   'P 1'
#
loop_
_entity.id
_entity.type
_entity.pdbx_description
1 polymer ?
#
loop_
_entity_poly.entity_id
_entity_poly.type
_entity_poly.pdbx_seq_one_letter_code
_entity_poly.pdbx_strand_id
1 'polypeptide(L)'
;MAARSAVLLLLALVAAACHGVGAAGAGASPRRPNWLGGLSRASFPKGFVFGTATSAYQVEGMAAGGGRGPSIWDAFAHVPGNIAGNQNADVTTDQYHRYKVLPHPEQTEAHLLVLEIIITSMLEIS
;
A
#
# COMPACT_ATOMS: atom_id res chain seq x y z
N MET A 1 -6.04 17.76 -61.25
CA MET A 1 -5.81 16.95 -60.03
C MET A 1 -4.78 17.55 -59.06
N ALA A 2 -3.73 18.24 -59.52
CA ALA A 2 -2.69 18.80 -58.65
C ALA A 2 -3.15 19.89 -57.64
N ALA A 3 -4.11 20.75 -58.01
CA ALA A 3 -4.56 21.85 -57.15
C ALA A 3 -5.33 21.40 -55.89
N ARG A 4 -6.02 20.25 -55.96
CA ARG A 4 -6.75 19.68 -54.82
C ARG A 4 -5.81 19.06 -53.77
N SER A 5 -4.70 18.45 -54.20
CA SER A 5 -3.68 17.91 -53.29
C SER A 5 -2.90 19.01 -52.57
N ALA A 6 -2.63 20.15 -53.24
CA ALA A 6 -1.93 21.27 -52.61
C ALA A 6 -2.74 21.92 -51.48
N VAL A 7 -4.06 22.05 -51.64
CA VAL A 7 -4.97 22.61 -50.62
C VAL A 7 -5.10 21.69 -49.41
N LEU A 8 -5.17 20.36 -49.63
CA LEU A 8 -5.21 19.38 -48.54
C LEU A 8 -3.89 19.33 -47.74
N LEU A 9 -2.76 19.47 -48.41
CA LEU A 9 -1.44 19.58 -47.77
C LEU A 9 -1.32 20.88 -46.95
N LEU A 10 -1.85 21.99 -47.46
CA LEU A 10 -1.86 23.26 -46.73
C LEU A 10 -2.72 23.19 -45.46
N LEU A 11 -3.91 22.58 -45.56
CA LEU A 11 -4.82 22.39 -44.42
C LEU A 11 -4.21 21.46 -43.35
N ALA A 12 -3.52 20.40 -43.76
CA ALA A 12 -2.82 19.50 -42.85
C ALA A 12 -1.66 20.19 -42.11
N LEU A 13 -0.90 21.07 -42.79
CA LEU A 13 0.18 21.84 -42.18
C LEU A 13 -0.33 22.88 -41.17
N VAL A 14 -1.47 23.54 -41.45
CA VAL A 14 -2.10 24.48 -40.50
C VAL A 14 -2.61 23.75 -39.26
N ALA A 15 -3.20 22.55 -39.40
CA ALA A 15 -3.65 21.75 -38.27
C ALA A 15 -2.49 21.25 -37.38
N ALA A 16 -1.33 20.93 -37.98
CA ALA A 16 -0.14 20.55 -37.23
C ALA A 16 0.48 21.72 -36.45
N ALA A 17 0.40 22.95 -36.98
CA ALA A 17 0.89 24.16 -36.32
C ALA A 17 0.02 24.60 -35.12
N CYS A 18 -1.26 24.19 -35.07
CA CYS A 18 -2.16 24.51 -33.96
C CYS A 18 -2.01 23.63 -32.71
N HIS A 19 -1.12 22.63 -32.71
CA HIS A 19 -0.81 21.82 -31.51
C HIS A 19 0.41 22.35 -30.74
N GLY A 20 0.71 23.65 -30.88
CA GLY A 20 1.70 24.36 -30.08
C GLY A 20 1.26 24.51 -28.63
N VAL A 21 1.86 23.72 -27.75
CA VAL A 21 2.22 24.04 -26.35
C VAL A 21 1.17 24.81 -25.54
N GLY A 22 0.39 24.06 -24.75
CA GLY A 22 -0.22 24.54 -23.50
C GLY A 22 -0.02 23.44 -22.45
N ALA A 23 0.48 23.66 -21.23
CA ALA A 23 0.81 24.87 -20.51
C ALA A 23 2.12 24.64 -19.72
N ALA A 24 3.18 25.38 -20.05
CA ALA A 24 4.31 25.53 -19.15
C ALA A 24 4.04 26.76 -18.26
N GLY A 25 4.01 26.56 -16.95
CA GLY A 25 3.96 27.64 -15.98
C GLY A 25 2.69 27.69 -15.14
N ALA A 26 2.39 26.62 -14.40
CA ALA A 26 1.73 26.82 -13.12
C ALA A 26 2.71 27.61 -12.24
N GLY A 27 2.52 28.93 -12.17
CA GLY A 27 3.20 29.78 -11.21
C GLY A 27 2.97 29.20 -9.82
N ALA A 28 4.00 28.53 -9.29
CA ALA A 28 3.97 27.97 -7.97
C ALA A 28 4.02 29.12 -6.96
N SER A 29 2.85 29.61 -6.56
CA SER A 29 2.71 30.38 -5.32
C SER A 29 3.41 29.60 -4.21
N PRO A 30 4.16 30.26 -3.29
CA PRO A 30 4.87 29.55 -2.24
C PRO A 30 3.86 28.71 -1.45
N ARG A 31 3.95 27.38 -1.58
CA ARG A 31 3.12 26.48 -0.78
C ARG A 31 3.53 26.71 0.67
N ARG A 32 2.55 26.99 1.53
CA ARG A 32 2.77 26.95 2.97
C ARG A 32 3.45 25.62 3.32
N PRO A 33 4.43 25.59 4.25
CA PRO A 33 4.98 24.33 4.72
C PRO A 33 3.82 23.46 5.18
N ASN A 34 3.60 22.35 4.49
CA ASN A 34 2.67 21.34 4.93
C ASN A 34 3.48 20.15 5.45
N TRP A 35 2.93 19.41 6.39
CA TRP A 35 3.59 18.26 6.99
C TRP A 35 3.93 17.16 5.98
N LEU A 36 3.30 17.19 4.81
CA LEU A 36 3.52 16.22 3.73
C LEU A 36 4.64 16.64 2.76
N GLY A 37 5.25 17.81 2.91
CA GLY A 37 6.29 18.30 2.00
C GLY A 37 5.86 18.39 0.52
N GLY A 38 4.55 18.51 0.25
CA GLY A 38 4.01 18.49 -1.11
C GLY A 38 3.75 17.10 -1.71
N LEU A 39 3.87 16.03 -0.92
CA LEU A 39 3.49 14.67 -1.34
C LEU A 39 1.97 14.50 -1.40
N SER A 40 1.50 13.82 -2.44
CA SER A 40 0.09 13.45 -2.66
C SER A 40 0.00 12.22 -3.58
N ARG A 41 -1.18 11.64 -3.81
CA ARG A 41 -1.35 10.56 -4.81
C ARG A 41 -0.89 10.97 -6.22
N ALA A 42 -0.99 12.25 -6.58
CA ALA A 42 -0.54 12.78 -7.87
C ALA A 42 1.00 12.82 -7.99
N SER A 43 1.73 12.67 -6.88
CA SER A 43 3.19 12.57 -6.87
C SER A 43 3.70 11.18 -7.29
N PHE A 44 2.80 10.20 -7.47
CA PHE A 44 3.12 8.82 -7.83
C PHE A 44 2.48 8.45 -9.18
N PRO A 45 3.01 7.43 -9.89
CA PRO A 45 2.41 6.95 -11.13
C PRO A 45 0.92 6.59 -10.98
N LYS A 46 0.14 6.75 -12.06
CA LYS A 46 -1.26 6.33 -12.07
C LYS A 46 -1.34 4.83 -11.78
N GLY A 47 -2.18 4.45 -10.81
CA GLY A 47 -2.33 3.05 -10.38
C GLY A 47 -1.35 2.62 -9.31
N PHE A 48 -0.49 3.51 -8.79
CA PHE A 48 0.38 3.17 -7.66
C PHE A 48 -0.46 2.77 -6.43
N VAL A 49 -0.16 1.59 -5.88
CA VAL A 49 -0.84 1.02 -4.71
C VAL A 49 -0.03 1.34 -3.46
N PHE A 50 -0.70 1.90 -2.47
CA PHE A 50 -0.20 2.03 -1.11
C PHE A 50 -0.92 0.99 -0.26
N GLY A 51 -0.18 0.29 0.58
CA GLY A 51 -0.71 -0.70 1.51
C GLY A 51 0.01 -0.65 2.84
N THR A 52 -0.43 -1.50 3.76
CA THR A 52 0.24 -1.78 5.03
C THR A 52 0.53 -3.27 5.09
N ALA A 53 1.51 -3.68 5.91
CA ALA A 53 1.88 -5.08 6.06
C ALA A 53 2.14 -5.39 7.54
N THR A 54 1.88 -6.63 7.93
CA THR A 54 2.13 -7.18 9.27
C THR A 54 2.61 -8.64 9.11
N SER A 55 3.03 -9.28 10.20
CA SER A 55 3.26 -10.72 10.23
C SER A 55 2.47 -11.38 11.35
N ALA A 56 2.10 -12.64 11.14
CA ALA A 56 1.15 -13.35 11.98
C ALA A 56 1.55 -13.38 13.48
N TYR A 57 2.79 -13.79 13.79
CA TYR A 57 3.29 -13.84 15.17
C TYR A 57 3.38 -12.45 15.84
N GLN A 58 3.39 -11.35 15.08
CA GLN A 58 3.49 -10.01 15.66
C GLN A 58 2.14 -9.41 16.08
N VAL A 59 1.03 -9.85 15.47
CA VAL A 59 -0.27 -9.14 15.59
C VAL A 59 -1.47 -10.02 15.90
N GLU A 60 -1.41 -11.33 15.61
CA GLU A 60 -2.59 -12.19 15.77
C GLU A 60 -2.92 -12.49 17.23
N GLY A 61 -1.93 -12.96 18.00
CA GLY A 61 -2.19 -13.62 19.28
C GLY A 61 -2.74 -15.02 19.10
N MET A 62 -3.42 -15.55 20.12
CA MET A 62 -3.96 -16.91 20.14
C MET A 62 -2.91 -17.99 19.83
N ALA A 63 -1.66 -17.77 20.25
CA ALA A 63 -0.52 -18.58 19.83
C ALA A 63 -0.62 -20.07 20.23
N ALA A 64 -1.29 -20.37 21.35
CA ALA A 64 -1.54 -21.73 21.85
C ALA A 64 -3.01 -22.20 21.69
N GLY A 65 -3.83 -21.43 20.97
CA GLY A 65 -5.25 -21.71 20.79
C GLY A 65 -5.63 -21.97 19.33
N GLY A 66 -6.92 -22.15 19.06
CA GLY A 66 -7.46 -22.19 17.68
C GLY A 66 -6.94 -23.34 16.80
N GLY A 67 -6.29 -24.36 17.37
CA GLY A 67 -5.68 -25.46 16.63
C GLY A 67 -4.32 -25.13 15.99
N ARG A 68 -3.72 -23.98 16.30
CA ARG A 68 -2.38 -23.60 15.83
C ARG A 68 -1.29 -24.49 16.46
N GLY A 69 -0.35 -24.98 15.63
CA GLY A 69 0.87 -25.63 16.10
C GLY A 69 1.94 -24.62 16.55
N PRO A 70 2.82 -24.97 17.50
CA PRO A 70 3.89 -24.09 17.94
C PRO A 70 4.93 -23.87 16.83
N SER A 71 5.42 -22.65 16.72
CA SER A 71 6.55 -22.25 15.87
C SER A 71 7.86 -22.17 16.67
N ILE A 72 8.99 -22.01 15.97
CA ILE A 72 10.30 -21.76 16.62
C ILE A 72 10.28 -20.51 17.51
N TRP A 73 9.48 -19.50 17.15
CA TRP A 73 9.37 -18.25 17.91
C TRP A 73 8.61 -18.43 19.22
N ASP A 74 7.66 -19.37 19.27
CA ASP A 74 6.97 -19.73 20.52
C ASP A 74 7.97 -20.28 21.54
N ALA A 75 8.83 -21.21 21.12
CA ALA A 75 9.87 -21.74 22.00
C ALA A 75 10.89 -20.67 22.41
N PHE A 76 11.36 -19.86 21.45
CA PHE A 76 12.36 -18.84 21.70
C PHE A 76 11.86 -17.75 22.67
N ALA A 77 10.65 -17.23 22.46
CA ALA A 77 10.10 -16.12 23.23
C ALA A 77 9.75 -16.49 24.68
N HIS A 78 9.47 -17.78 24.94
CA HIS A 78 9.17 -18.29 26.27
C HIS A 78 10.40 -18.57 27.14
N VAL A 79 11.62 -18.42 26.60
CA VAL A 79 12.85 -18.53 27.39
C VAL A 79 13.13 -17.19 28.10
N PRO A 80 13.27 -17.17 29.44
CA PRO A 80 13.58 -15.95 30.17
C PRO A 80 14.87 -15.29 29.68
N GLY A 81 14.83 -13.98 29.45
CA GLY A 81 15.95 -13.17 28.97
C GLY A 81 16.09 -13.07 27.45
N ASN A 82 15.37 -13.89 26.67
CA ASN A 82 15.42 -13.82 25.20
C ASN A 82 14.66 -12.62 24.62
N ILE A 83 13.54 -12.25 25.26
CA ILE A 83 12.73 -11.09 24.88
C ILE A 83 12.75 -10.06 26.00
N ALA A 84 12.79 -8.78 25.63
CA ALA A 84 12.76 -7.68 26.58
C ALA A 84 11.56 -7.80 27.53
N GLY A 85 11.83 -7.77 28.84
CA GLY A 85 10.78 -7.92 29.86
C GLY A 85 10.07 -9.28 29.86
N ASN A 86 10.70 -10.33 29.30
CA ASN A 86 10.15 -11.69 29.18
C ASN A 86 8.75 -11.71 28.53
N GLN A 87 8.52 -10.82 27.56
CA GLN A 87 7.26 -10.78 26.80
C GLN A 87 7.22 -11.88 25.73
N ASN A 88 6.03 -12.23 25.26
CA ASN A 88 5.81 -13.20 24.19
C ASN A 88 4.65 -12.74 23.28
N ALA A 89 4.29 -13.57 22.29
CA ALA A 89 3.21 -13.27 21.35
C ALA A 89 1.91 -14.05 21.61
N ASP A 90 1.64 -14.47 22.85
CA ASP A 90 0.44 -15.25 23.13
C ASP A 90 -0.84 -14.48 22.83
N VAL A 91 -0.82 -13.16 23.01
CA VAL A 91 -1.98 -12.27 22.81
C VAL A 91 -1.69 -11.16 21.79
N THR A 92 -0.51 -10.51 21.86
CA THR A 92 -0.15 -9.37 20.98
C THR A 92 -1.22 -8.25 20.96
N THR A 93 -1.60 -7.75 19.78
CA THR A 93 -2.73 -6.84 19.55
C THR A 93 -4.09 -7.56 19.45
N ASP A 94 -4.11 -8.88 19.55
CA ASP A 94 -5.30 -9.74 19.48
C ASP A 94 -6.09 -9.57 18.16
N GLN A 95 -5.36 -9.44 17.04
CA GLN A 95 -5.99 -9.29 15.73
C GLN A 95 -6.82 -10.52 15.35
N TYR A 96 -6.49 -11.71 15.89
CA TYR A 96 -7.26 -12.94 15.69
C TYR A 96 -8.75 -12.73 16.00
N HIS A 97 -9.08 -12.02 17.08
CA HIS A 97 -10.47 -11.71 17.43
C HIS A 97 -10.93 -10.35 16.88
N ARG A 98 -10.01 -9.41 16.64
CA ARG A 98 -10.33 -8.00 16.36
C ARG A 98 -10.24 -7.59 14.90
N TYR A 99 -9.98 -8.52 13.96
CA TYR A 99 -9.80 -8.20 12.55
C TYR A 99 -10.99 -7.47 11.88
N LYS A 100 -12.23 -7.61 12.40
CA LYS A 100 -13.43 -6.94 11.87
C LYS A 100 -13.71 -5.55 12.45
N VAL A 101 -13.03 -5.16 13.53
CA VAL A 101 -13.37 -3.94 14.31
C VAL A 101 -12.69 -2.68 13.79
N LEU A 102 -11.83 -2.78 12.76
CA LEU A 102 -11.18 -1.58 12.22
C LEU A 102 -12.21 -0.72 11.45
N PRO A 103 -12.41 0.57 11.81
CA PRO A 103 -13.67 1.29 11.60
C PRO A 103 -13.82 1.91 10.20
N HIS A 104 -13.18 1.33 9.18
CA HIS A 104 -13.14 1.90 7.83
C HIS A 104 -13.57 0.87 6.77
N PRO A 105 -14.84 0.92 6.31
CA PRO A 105 -15.37 -0.03 5.31
C PRO A 105 -14.71 0.08 3.92
N GLU A 106 -13.91 1.14 3.68
CA GLU A 106 -13.09 1.28 2.47
C GLU A 106 -11.79 0.45 2.55
N GLN A 107 -11.36 0.04 3.75
CA GLN A 107 -10.12 -0.71 3.97
C GLN A 107 -10.32 -2.23 4.11
N THR A 108 -11.53 -2.73 3.87
CA THR A 108 -11.86 -4.16 3.98
C THR A 108 -11.03 -5.03 3.02
N GLU A 109 -10.72 -4.54 1.83
CA GLU A 109 -9.87 -5.25 0.84
C GLU A 109 -8.39 -5.29 1.28
N ALA A 110 -7.88 -4.21 1.89
CA ALA A 110 -6.54 -4.22 2.49
C ALA A 110 -6.46 -5.16 3.70
N HIS A 111 -7.57 -5.32 4.42
CA HIS A 111 -7.72 -6.28 5.52
C HIS A 111 -7.68 -7.73 5.06
N LEU A 112 -8.36 -8.05 3.97
CA LEU A 112 -8.35 -9.39 3.38
C LEU A 112 -6.95 -9.76 2.88
N LEU A 113 -6.20 -8.82 2.31
CA LEU A 113 -4.81 -9.03 1.91
C LEU A 113 -3.86 -9.21 3.11
N VAL A 114 -4.06 -8.48 4.21
CA VAL A 114 -3.30 -8.71 5.45
C VAL A 114 -3.62 -10.09 6.03
N LEU A 115 -4.89 -10.52 6.01
CA LEU A 115 -5.29 -11.87 6.41
C LEU A 115 -4.67 -12.95 5.51
N GLU A 116 -4.64 -12.76 4.19
CA GLU A 116 -3.97 -13.70 3.28
C GLU A 116 -2.46 -13.78 3.53
N ILE A 117 -1.77 -12.65 3.73
CA ILE A 117 -0.33 -12.62 4.06
C ILE A 117 -0.05 -13.35 5.40
N ILE A 118 -0.91 -13.14 6.39
CA ILE A 118 -0.82 -13.78 7.71
C ILE A 118 -1.03 -15.30 7.60
N ILE A 119 -2.05 -15.76 6.87
CA ILE A 119 -2.34 -17.19 6.68
C ILE A 119 -1.22 -17.88 5.89
N THR A 120 -0.70 -17.25 4.83
CA THR A 120 0.42 -17.80 4.05
C THR A 120 1.70 -17.89 4.89
N SER A 121 1.98 -16.91 5.76
CA SER A 121 3.17 -16.93 6.62
C SER A 121 3.11 -18.01 7.72
N MET A 122 1.91 -18.36 8.21
CA MET A 122 1.72 -19.44 9.20
C MET A 122 2.00 -20.84 8.64
N LEU A 123 1.91 -21.03 7.32
CA LEU A 123 2.21 -22.30 6.63
C LEU A 123 3.69 -22.46 6.25
N GLU A 124 4.47 -21.37 6.17
CA GLU A 124 5.86 -21.41 5.70
C GLU A 124 6.91 -21.32 6.83
N ILE A 125 6.49 -21.05 8.07
CA ILE A 125 7.39 -20.96 9.24
C ILE A 125 7.34 -22.25 10.11
N SER A 126 6.52 -23.23 9.74
CA SER A 126 6.46 -24.58 10.36
C SER A 126 7.40 -25.58 9.71
#